data_AF-A0A1W2FAU6-F1
#
_entry.id   AF-A0A1W2FAU6-F1
#
_cell.length_a   1.000
_cell.length_b   1.000
_cell.length_c   1.000
_cell.angle_alpha   90.00
_cell.angle_beta   90.00
_cell.angle_gamma   90.00
#
_symmetry.space_group_name_H-M   'P 1'
#
loop_
_entity.id
_entity.type
_entity.pdbx_description
1 polymer ?
#
loop_
_entity_poly.entity_id
_entity_poly.type
_entity_poly.pdbx_seq_one_letter_code
_entity_poly.pdbx_strand_id
1 'polypeptide(L)'
;MTTPESYYEVIAAELDRYAKVPDDVLMEIVTRDGTCMWLWAKEDGPEWQGEEITDRELAARLCESCPVRRLCLEWELRLAGEHQFGVCGGLTGEDRRALYLVWRARRDRMNEDQDGGQ
;
A
#
# COMPACT_ATOMS: atom_id res chain seq x y z
N MET A 1 -21.74 -4.41 -7.78
CA MET A 1 -20.78 -5.36 -7.17
C MET A 1 -19.53 -5.31 -8.03
N THR A 2 -18.50 -4.62 -7.55
CA THR A 2 -17.20 -4.52 -8.23
C THR A 2 -16.52 -5.89 -8.11
N THR A 3 -16.11 -6.50 -9.22
CA THR A 3 -15.33 -7.75 -9.17
C THR A 3 -13.98 -7.48 -8.47
N PRO A 4 -13.33 -8.48 -7.85
CA PRO A 4 -12.01 -8.29 -7.23
C PRO A 4 -10.97 -7.67 -8.19
N GLU A 5 -10.97 -8.09 -9.46
CA GLU A 5 -10.14 -7.47 -10.52
C GLU A 5 -10.46 -5.99 -10.71
N SER A 6 -11.75 -5.63 -10.73
CA SER A 6 -12.17 -4.23 -10.83
C SER A 6 -11.87 -3.42 -9.57
N TYR A 7 -11.71 -4.05 -8.40
CA TYR A 7 -11.31 -3.36 -7.17
C TYR A 7 -9.82 -2.99 -7.18
N TYR A 8 -8.95 -3.92 -7.57
CA TYR A 8 -7.51 -3.66 -7.65
C TYR A 8 -7.14 -2.68 -8.76
N GLU A 9 -7.85 -2.69 -9.89
CA GLU A 9 -7.68 -1.68 -10.94
C GLU A 9 -7.98 -0.26 -10.43
N VAL A 10 -9.04 -0.07 -9.64
CA VAL A 10 -9.37 1.24 -9.07
C VAL A 10 -8.26 1.71 -8.12
N ILE A 11 -7.76 0.82 -7.25
CA ILE A 11 -6.66 1.15 -6.35
C ILE A 11 -5.40 1.49 -7.15
N ALA A 12 -5.02 0.65 -8.11
CA ALA A 12 -3.82 0.86 -8.90
C ALA A 12 -3.89 2.19 -9.69
N ALA A 13 -5.06 2.54 -10.24
CA ALA A 13 -5.29 3.82 -10.89
C ALA A 13 -5.14 5.00 -9.93
N GLU A 14 -5.63 4.89 -8.68
CA GLU A 14 -5.41 5.93 -7.66
C GLU A 14 -3.92 6.13 -7.36
N LEU A 15 -3.10 5.08 -7.45
CA LEU A 15 -1.67 5.14 -7.18
C LEU A 15 -0.87 5.81 -8.32
N ASP A 16 -1.42 5.94 -9.53
CA ASP A 16 -0.73 6.56 -10.67
C ASP A 16 -0.27 8.00 -10.39
N ARG A 17 -0.99 8.73 -9.53
CA ARG A 17 -0.59 10.07 -9.07
C ARG A 17 0.77 10.11 -8.37
N TYR A 18 1.25 8.97 -7.86
CA TYR A 18 2.52 8.86 -7.14
C TYR A 18 3.65 8.32 -8.02
N ALA A 19 3.40 7.95 -9.27
CA ALA A 19 4.35 7.30 -10.16
C ALA A 19 5.68 8.07 -10.32
N LYS A 20 5.65 9.41 -10.17
CA LYS A 20 6.83 10.28 -10.28
C LYS A 20 7.38 10.77 -8.93
N VAL A 21 6.78 10.38 -7.82
CA VAL A 21 7.31 10.70 -6.49
C VAL A 21 8.55 9.84 -6.24
N PRO A 22 9.70 10.42 -5.86
CA PRO A 22 10.89 9.64 -5.51
C PRO A 22 10.69 8.70 -4.31
N ASP A 23 11.43 7.60 -4.28
CA ASP A 23 11.29 6.57 -3.23
C ASP A 23 11.69 7.07 -1.83
N ASP A 24 12.68 7.96 -1.75
CA ASP A 24 13.12 8.60 -0.50
C ASP A 24 12.05 9.52 0.08
N VAL A 25 11.34 10.27 -0.76
CA VAL A 25 10.20 11.11 -0.36
C VAL A 25 9.04 10.25 0.15
N LEU A 26 8.74 9.13 -0.53
CA LEU A 26 7.72 8.19 -0.07
C LEU A 26 8.09 7.61 1.31
N MET A 27 9.33 7.14 1.45
CA MET A 27 9.86 6.60 2.70
C MET A 27 9.78 7.64 3.83
N GLU A 28 10.22 8.88 3.60
CA GLU A 28 10.18 9.95 4.61
C GLU A 28 8.74 10.20 5.10
N ILE A 29 7.79 10.37 4.17
CA ILE A 29 6.40 10.65 4.54
C ILE A 29 5.78 9.47 5.28
N VAL A 30 5.99 8.24 4.81
CA VAL A 30 5.38 7.04 5.41
C VAL A 30 5.93 6.77 6.79
N THR A 31 7.24 6.92 6.98
CA THR A 31 7.89 6.74 8.29
C THR A 31 7.49 7.81 9.29
N ARG A 32 7.34 9.07 8.84
CA ARG A 32 6.94 10.20 9.71
C ARG A 32 5.46 10.17 10.06
N ASP A 33 4.58 9.97 9.08
CA ASP A 33 3.14 10.22 9.20
C ASP A 33 2.30 8.92 9.26
N GLY A 34 2.94 7.74 9.19
CA GLY A 34 2.27 6.45 9.26
C GLY A 34 1.79 6.11 10.68
N THR A 35 0.48 6.02 10.88
CA THR A 35 -0.12 5.74 12.21
C THR A 35 0.44 4.48 12.86
N CYS A 36 0.66 3.42 12.08
CA CYS A 36 1.21 2.15 12.58
C CYS A 36 2.67 2.26 13.03
N MET A 37 3.47 3.17 12.47
CA MET A 37 4.87 3.37 12.89
C MET A 37 4.97 3.83 14.35
N TRP A 38 4.00 4.62 14.80
CA TRP A 38 3.94 5.16 16.17
C TRP A 38 3.21 4.25 17.15
N LEU A 39 2.29 3.41 16.67
CA LEU A 39 1.54 2.47 17.51
C LEU A 39 2.45 1.44 18.19
N TRP A 40 3.48 0.97 17.50
CA TRP A 40 4.45 0.01 18.05
C TRP A 40 5.58 0.68 18.84
N ALA A 41 5.68 2.00 18.84
CA ALA A 41 6.63 2.75 19.64
C ALA A 41 6.16 2.96 21.10
N LYS A 42 4.87 2.72 21.39
CA LYS A 42 4.32 2.75 22.76
C LYS A 42 4.68 1.47 23.50
N GLU A 43 5.11 1.58 24.75
CA GLU A 43 5.53 0.43 25.58
C GLU A 43 4.45 -0.65 25.70
N ASP A 44 3.17 -0.25 25.76
CA ASP A 44 2.04 -1.18 25.93
C ASP A 44 1.44 -1.67 24.60
N GLY A 45 1.96 -1.22 23.45
CA GLY A 45 1.38 -1.50 22.15
C GLY A 45 -0.07 -0.99 22.00
N PRO A 46 -0.82 -1.49 20.99
CA PRO A 46 -2.25 -1.22 20.89
C PRO A 46 -3.08 -2.04 21.88
N GLU A 47 -4.24 -1.52 22.31
CA GLU A 47 -5.14 -2.18 23.28
C GLU A 47 -5.59 -3.60 22.87
N TRP A 48 -5.62 -3.87 21.56
CA TRP A 48 -5.99 -5.15 20.98
C TRP A 48 -4.80 -6.10 20.78
N GLN A 49 -3.64 -5.78 21.35
CA GLN A 49 -2.47 -6.67 21.30
C GLN A 49 -2.78 -7.99 22.04
N GLY A 50 -2.67 -9.11 21.32
CA GLY A 50 -2.98 -10.44 21.85
C GLY A 50 -4.41 -10.93 21.57
N GLU A 51 -5.27 -10.11 20.96
CA GLU A 51 -6.53 -10.60 20.38
C GLU A 51 -6.26 -11.45 19.14
N GLU A 52 -6.99 -12.55 18.97
CA GLU A 52 -7.03 -13.29 17.71
C GLU A 52 -7.87 -12.52 16.69
N ILE A 53 -7.21 -11.68 15.89
CA ILE A 53 -7.82 -10.92 14.79
C ILE A 53 -7.22 -11.33 13.45
N THR A 54 -8.03 -11.32 12.41
CA THR A 54 -7.57 -11.59 11.05
C THR A 54 -6.74 -10.43 10.50
N ASP A 55 -5.85 -10.69 9.54
CA ASP A 55 -5.09 -9.63 8.84
C ASP A 55 -6.01 -8.56 8.23
N ARG A 56 -7.21 -8.95 7.80
CA ARG A 56 -8.20 -8.02 7.24
C ARG A 56 -8.75 -7.06 8.30
N GLU A 57 -9.07 -7.58 9.49
CA GLU A 57 -9.51 -6.75 10.62
C GLU A 57 -8.37 -5.86 11.13
N LEU A 58 -7.15 -6.41 11.20
CA LEU A 58 -5.95 -5.65 11.53
C LEU A 58 -5.72 -4.50 10.54
N ALA A 59 -5.89 -4.75 9.23
CA ALA A 59 -5.79 -3.73 8.19
C ALA A 59 -6.82 -2.61 8.35
N ALA A 60 -8.07 -2.95 8.68
CA ALA A 60 -9.09 -1.95 8.96
C ALA A 60 -8.70 -1.09 10.18
N ARG A 61 -8.35 -1.73 11.30
CA ARG A 61 -7.98 -1.04 12.55
C ARG A 61 -6.77 -0.11 12.39
N LEU A 62 -5.73 -0.56 11.68
CA LEU A 62 -4.48 0.20 11.52
C LEU A 62 -4.57 1.30 10.47
N CYS A 63 -5.26 1.04 9.36
CA CYS A 63 -5.09 1.85 8.16
C CYS A 63 -6.30 2.69 7.78
N GLU A 64 -7.50 2.44 8.32
CA GLU A 64 -8.72 3.15 7.90
C GLU A 64 -8.61 4.67 8.06
N SER A 65 -8.04 5.14 9.17
CA SER A 65 -7.83 6.55 9.48
C SER A 65 -6.41 7.06 9.16
N CYS A 66 -5.54 6.21 8.61
CA CYS A 66 -4.15 6.58 8.35
C CYS A 66 -4.06 7.57 7.17
N PRO A 67 -3.50 8.78 7.36
CA PRO A 67 -3.52 9.84 6.35
C PRO A 67 -2.66 9.50 5.12
N VAL A 68 -1.67 8.63 5.30
CA VAL A 68 -0.71 8.26 4.26
C VAL A 68 -0.97 6.88 3.66
N ARG A 69 -2.19 6.34 3.83
CA ARG A 69 -2.55 4.97 3.40
C ARG A 69 -2.14 4.65 1.96
N ARG A 70 -2.39 5.56 1.01
CA ARG A 70 -2.06 5.34 -0.41
C ARG A 70 -0.58 5.54 -0.74
N LEU A 71 0.10 6.48 -0.07
CA LEU A 71 1.55 6.66 -0.20
C LEU A 71 2.29 5.45 0.35
N CYS A 72 1.85 4.93 1.49
CA CYS A 72 2.34 3.68 2.09
C CYS A 72 2.18 2.51 1.12
N LEU A 73 1.02 2.40 0.46
CA LEU A 73 0.78 1.33 -0.50
C LEU A 73 1.67 1.46 -1.76
N GLU A 74 1.86 2.65 -2.31
CA GLU A 74 2.80 2.87 -3.42
C GLU A 74 4.22 2.46 -3.04
N TRP A 75 4.70 2.91 -1.88
CA TRP A 75 6.05 2.62 -1.42
C TRP A 75 6.28 1.12 -1.21
N GLU A 76 5.32 0.45 -0.56
CA GLU A 76 5.38 -0.99 -0.28
C GLU A 76 5.42 -1.83 -1.56
N LEU A 77 4.65 -1.46 -2.58
CA LEU A 77 4.67 -2.17 -3.87
C LEU A 77 6.01 -2.04 -4.59
N ARG A 78 6.67 -0.87 -4.49
CA ARG A 78 8.02 -0.67 -5.03
C ARG A 78 9.09 -1.44 -4.26
N LEU A 79 8.99 -1.42 -2.94
CA LEU A 79 9.99 -2.00 -2.04
C LEU A 79 9.94 -3.53 -2.03
N ALA A 80 8.76 -4.12 -1.81
CA ALA A 80 8.61 -5.55 -1.62
C ALA A 80 8.26 -6.31 -2.91
N GLY A 81 7.76 -5.62 -3.94
CA GLY A 81 7.45 -6.23 -5.23
C GLY A 81 6.47 -7.39 -5.11
N GLU A 82 6.88 -8.60 -5.52
CA GLU A 82 6.05 -9.81 -5.45
C GLU A 82 5.99 -10.42 -4.04
N HIS A 83 6.93 -10.05 -3.15
CA HIS A 83 7.12 -10.65 -1.82
C HIS A 83 6.34 -9.90 -0.74
N GLN A 84 5.02 -9.89 -0.85
CA GLN A 84 4.13 -9.13 0.04
C GLN A 84 3.68 -9.96 1.24
N PHE A 85 3.86 -9.41 2.45
CA PHE A 85 3.50 -10.05 3.73
C PHE A 85 2.83 -9.06 4.70
N GLY A 86 2.05 -9.60 5.65
CA GLY A 86 1.42 -8.78 6.69
C GLY A 86 0.47 -7.72 6.15
N VAL A 87 0.29 -6.64 6.91
CA VAL A 87 -0.70 -5.58 6.66
C VAL A 87 -0.01 -4.25 6.36
N CYS A 88 -0.31 -3.67 5.20
CA CYS A 88 0.15 -2.34 4.77
C CYS A 88 -0.92 -1.68 3.90
N GLY A 89 -1.08 -0.36 4.00
CA GLY A 89 -1.97 0.40 3.12
C GLY A 89 -3.44 -0.01 3.17
N GLY A 90 -3.89 -0.67 4.25
CA GLY A 90 -5.25 -1.20 4.41
C GLY A 90 -5.52 -2.50 3.66
N LEU A 91 -4.48 -3.21 3.23
CA LEU A 91 -4.58 -4.47 2.50
C LEU A 91 -3.74 -5.58 3.17
N THR A 92 -4.23 -6.81 3.08
CA THR A 92 -3.46 -8.00 3.46
C THR A 92 -2.34 -8.28 2.45
N GLY A 93 -1.35 -9.10 2.81
CA GLY A 93 -0.31 -9.51 1.87
C GLY A 93 -0.87 -10.23 0.64
N GLU A 94 -1.95 -11.00 0.79
CA GLU A 94 -2.64 -11.64 -0.33
C GLU A 94 -3.26 -10.62 -1.29
N ASP A 95 -4.00 -9.65 -0.74
CA ASP A 95 -4.60 -8.57 -1.54
C ASP A 95 -3.51 -7.75 -2.26
N ARG A 96 -2.37 -7.49 -1.59
CA ARG A 96 -1.25 -6.76 -2.19
C ARG A 96 -0.57 -7.54 -3.32
N ARG A 97 -0.48 -8.87 -3.25
CA ARG A 97 0.03 -9.69 -4.38
C ARG A 97 -0.87 -9.57 -5.60
N ALA A 98 -2.19 -9.61 -5.41
CA ALA A 98 -3.13 -9.42 -6.52
C ALA A 98 -3.05 -7.99 -7.10
N LEU A 99 -2.97 -6.98 -6.23
CA LEU A 99 -2.79 -5.58 -6.63
C LEU A 99 -1.48 -5.35 -7.38
N TYR A 100 -0.37 -5.96 -6.93
CA TYR A 100 0.96 -5.76 -7.53
C TYR A 100 0.97 -6.10 -9.02
N LEU A 101 0.30 -7.18 -9.44
CA LEU A 101 0.22 -7.58 -10.84
C LEU A 101 -0.42 -6.49 -11.71
N VAL A 102 -1.53 -5.92 -11.22
CA VAL A 102 -2.26 -4.85 -11.89
C VAL A 102 -1.44 -3.55 -11.91
N TRP A 103 -0.89 -3.16 -10.76
CA TRP A 103 -0.06 -1.97 -10.61
C TRP A 103 1.18 -2.01 -11.52
N ARG A 104 1.88 -3.15 -11.57
CA ARG A 104 3.07 -3.33 -12.41
C ARG A 104 2.72 -3.17 -13.88
N ALA A 105 1.66 -3.84 -14.35
CA ALA A 105 1.22 -3.73 -15.74
C ALA A 105 0.85 -2.28 -16.12
N ARG A 106 0.29 -1.49 -15.19
CA ARG A 106 0.04 -0.07 -15.41
C ARG A 106 1.33 0.74 -15.50
N ARG A 107 2.30 0.50 -14.61
CA ARG A 107 3.60 1.18 -14.60
C ARG A 107 4.37 0.93 -15.90
N ASP A 108 4.37 -0.31 -16.39
CA ASP A 108 5.02 -0.67 -17.65
C ASP A 108 4.44 0.13 -18.82
N ARG A 109 3.10 0.16 -18.97
CA ARG A 109 2.42 0.97 -20.01
C ARG A 109 2.73 2.47 -19.90
N MET A 110 2.75 3.03 -18.69
CA MET A 110 3.07 4.45 -18.49
C MET A 110 4.51 4.80 -18.87
N ASN A 111 5.45 3.84 -18.75
CA ASN A 111 6.83 4.04 -19.14
C ASN A 111 6.98 3.92 -20.67
N GLU A 112 6.28 2.98 -21.31
CA GLU A 112 6.23 2.84 -22.78
C GLU A 112 5.68 4.11 -23.45
N ASP A 113 4.58 4.67 -22.92
CA ASP A 113 3.99 5.92 -23.43
C ASP A 113 4.95 7.12 -23.36
N GLN A 114 5.89 7.11 -22.40
CA GLN A 114 6.88 8.18 -22.25
C GLN A 114 8.06 8.05 -23.21
N ASP A 115 8.41 6.81 -23.59
CA ASP A 115 9.53 6.51 -24.50
C ASP A 115 9.10 6.60 -25.99
N GLY A 116 7.84 6.31 -26.30
CA GLY A 116 7.28 6.34 -27.66
C GLY A 116 6.92 7.72 -28.21
N GLY A 117 7.16 8.80 -27.45
CA GLY A 117 6.80 10.18 -27.81
C GLY A 117 7.90 10.98 -28.52
N GLN A 118 8.81 10.33 -29.26
CA GLN A 118 9.93 10.95 -29.99
C GLN A 118 9.60 11.28 -31.45
#